data_AF-A0A161HNC6-F1
#
_entry.id   AF-A0A161HNC6-F1
#
_cell.length_a   1.000
_cell.length_b   1.000
_cell.length_c   1.000
_cell.angle_alpha   90.00
_cell.angle_beta   90.00
_cell.angle_gamma   90.00
#
_symmetry.space_group_name_H-M   'P 1'
#
loop_
_entity.id
_entity.type
_entity.pdbx_description
1 polymer ?
#
loop_
_entity_poly.entity_id
_entity_poly.type
_entity_poly.pdbx_seq_one_letter_code
_entity_poly.pdbx_strand_id
1 'polypeptide(L)' 'MSSATVAPLTFQRSLALPRNCTFDSHDWEILSRYWHPVAFAADVTDKPISVTLLDELLVVFRSARTANW' A
#
# COMPACT_ATOMS: atom_id res chain seq x y z
N MET A 1 -19.11 19.12 21.84
CA MET A 1 -19.28 17.96 20.94
C MET A 1 -18.24 18.11 19.83
N SER A 2 -17.18 17.29 19.83
CA SER A 2 -16.06 17.44 18.89
C SER A 2 -16.35 16.63 17.61
N SER A 3 -16.54 17.32 16.48
CA SER A 3 -16.74 16.68 15.18
C SER A 3 -15.42 16.13 14.65
N ALA A 4 -15.39 14.84 14.32
CA ALA A 4 -14.26 14.24 13.62
C ALA A 4 -14.29 14.69 12.14
N THR A 5 -13.36 15.55 11.74
CA THR A 5 -13.12 15.88 10.34
C THR A 5 -12.53 14.65 9.64
N VAL A 6 -13.35 13.97 8.83
CA VAL A 6 -12.88 12.92 7.94
C VAL A 6 -12.14 13.60 6.78
N ALA A 7 -10.82 13.68 6.87
CA ALA A 7 -10.01 14.05 5.72
C ALA A 7 -10.21 12.98 4.63
N PRO A 8 -10.54 13.34 3.38
CA PRO A 8 -10.49 12.38 2.30
C PRO A 8 -9.04 11.89 2.22
N LEU A 9 -8.83 10.57 2.34
CA LEU A 9 -7.54 9.93 2.10
C LEU A 9 -7.27 9.92 0.59
N THR A 10 -7.24 11.09 -0.05
CA THR A 10 -6.79 11.21 -1.43
C THR A 10 -5.27 11.10 -1.39
N PHE A 11 -4.79 9.87 -1.56
CA PHE A 11 -3.39 9.59 -1.80
C PHE A 11 -2.99 10.21 -3.16
N GLN A 12 -2.72 11.52 -3.15
CA GLN A 12 -2.14 12.24 -4.27
C GLN A 12 -0.62 12.13 -4.16
N ARG A 13 -0.09 10.93 -4.42
CA ARG A 13 1.30 10.83 -4.86
C ARG A 13 1.30 10.86 -6.37
N SER A 14 2.09 11.76 -6.95
CA SER A 14 2.44 11.68 -8.38
C SER A 14 2.99 10.28 -8.63
N LEU A 15 2.28 9.54 -9.49
CA LEU A 15 2.55 8.14 -9.79
C LEU A 15 3.79 8.06 -10.67
N ALA A 16 4.98 8.09 -10.05
CA ALA A 16 6.22 7.77 -10.76
C ALA A 16 6.25 6.27 -11.04
N LEU A 17 6.58 5.88 -12.27
CA LEU A 17 6.71 4.47 -12.62
C LEU A 17 7.82 3.81 -11.78
N PRO A 18 7.60 2.56 -11.32
CA PRO A 18 8.60 1.74 -10.67
C PRO A 18 9.87 1.63 -11.51
N ARG A 19 11.01 1.51 -10.84
CA ARG A 19 12.33 1.46 -11.50
C ARG A 19 12.48 0.31 -12.50
N ASN A 20 11.71 -0.77 -12.33
CA ASN A 20 11.74 -1.95 -13.18
C ASN A 20 10.33 -2.33 -13.67
N CYS A 21 9.52 -1.33 -14.01
CA CYS A 21 8.15 -1.54 -14.51
C CYS A 21 8.16 -2.26 -15.86
N THR A 22 7.50 -3.41 -15.92
CA THR A 22 7.29 -4.23 -17.13
C THR A 22 5.94 -3.97 -17.78
N PHE A 23 5.06 -3.22 -17.12
CA PHE A 23 3.77 -2.77 -17.65
C PHE A 23 3.95 -1.60 -18.63
N ASP A 24 3.03 -1.49 -19.59
CA ASP A 24 2.89 -0.26 -20.35
C ASP A 24 2.55 0.91 -19.41
N SER A 25 3.03 2.11 -19.74
CA SER A 25 2.84 3.29 -18.88
C SER A 25 1.36 3.63 -18.70
N HIS A 26 0.55 3.44 -19.75
CA HIS A 26 -0.89 3.69 -19.71
C HIS A 26 -1.62 2.66 -18.84
N ASP A 27 -1.31 1.38 -19.01
CA ASP A 27 -1.91 0.29 -18.22
C ASP A 27 -1.54 0.43 -16.74
N TRP A 28 -0.28 0.76 -16.44
CA TRP A 28 0.19 0.97 -15.08
C TRP A 28 -0.49 2.17 -14.41
N GLU A 29 -0.70 3.27 -15.15
CA GLU A 29 -1.43 4.44 -14.65
C GLU A 29 -2.87 4.11 -14.27
N ILE A 30 -3.54 3.24 -15.04
CA ILE A 30 -4.88 2.78 -14.72
C ILE A 30 -4.85 1.88 -13.49
N LEU A 31 -3.97 0.87 -13.47
CA LEU A 31 -3.89 -0.12 -12.39
C LEU A 31 -3.53 0.52 -11.04
N SER A 32 -2.62 1.49 -11.01
CA SER A 32 -2.14 2.15 -9.79
C SER A 32 -3.19 3.00 -9.07
N ARG A 33 -4.34 3.27 -9.71
CA ARG A 33 -5.47 4.00 -9.11
C ARG A 33 -6.42 3.11 -8.29
N TYR A 34 -6.24 1.80 -8.32
CA TYR A 34 -7.10 0.83 -7.63
C TYR A 34 -6.42 0.16 -6.43
N TRP A 35 -7.23 -0.35 -5.52
CA TRP A 35 -6.77 -1.15 -4.39
C TRP A 35 -6.56 -2.61 -4.81
N HIS A 36 -5.35 -3.11 -4.57
CA HIS A 36 -4.97 -4.49 -4.87
C HIS A 36 -4.72 -5.25 -3.57
N PRO A 37 -5.29 -6.44 -3.39
CA PRO A 37 -4.93 -7.31 -2.27
C PRO A 37 -3.48 -7.78 -2.45
N VAL A 38 -2.63 -7.53 -1.45
CA VAL A 38 -1.20 -7.89 -1.50
C VAL A 38 -0.85 -9.09 -0.61
N ALA A 39 -1.66 -9.38 0.41
CA ALA A 39 -1.47 -10.50 1.33
C ALA A 39 -2.74 -10.79 2.12
N PHE A 40 -2.88 -12.02 2.62
CA PHE A 40 -3.87 -12.32 3.65
C PHE A 40 -3.37 -11.83 5.01
N ALA A 41 -4.28 -11.29 5.82
CA ALA A 41 -3.94 -10.84 7.17
C ALA A 41 -3.39 -11.96 8.07
N ALA A 42 -3.76 -13.21 7.79
CA ALA A 42 -3.26 -14.38 8.52
C ALA A 42 -1.79 -14.70 8.21
N ASP A 43 -1.28 -14.34 7.03
CA ASP A 43 0.12 -14.58 6.64
C ASP A 43 1.06 -13.53 7.26
N VAL A 44 0.55 -12.32 7.53
CA VAL A 44 1.30 -11.21 8.15
C VAL A 44 1.32 -11.37 9.67
N THR A 45 2.18 -12.27 10.13
CA THR A 45 2.37 -12.58 11.56
C THR A 45 3.48 -11.72 12.18
N ASP A 46 4.45 -12.33 12.85
CA ASP A 46 5.58 -11.63 13.48
C ASP A 46 6.73 -11.37 12.51
N LYS A 47 6.75 -12.06 11.38
CA LYS A 47 7.76 -11.87 10.34
C LYS A 47 7.22 -10.95 9.24
N PRO A 48 7.98 -9.92 8.83
CA PRO A 48 7.64 -9.15 7.64
C PRO A 48 7.68 -10.07 6.41
N ILE A 49 6.80 -9.83 5.45
CA ILE A 49 6.77 -10.55 4.18
C ILE A 49 7.07 -9.59 3.03
N SER A 50 7.85 -10.07 2.05
CA SER A 50 8.09 -9.36 0.80
C SER A 50 7.00 -9.70 -0.22
N VAL A 51 6.43 -8.69 -0.86
CA VAL A 51 5.43 -8.85 -1.92
C VAL A 51 5.73 -7.88 -3.06
N THR A 52 5.28 -8.20 -4.27
CA THR A 52 5.42 -7.33 -5.44
C THR A 52 4.05 -6.80 -5.83
N LEU A 53 3.91 -5.47 -5.93
CA LEU A 53 2.68 -4.82 -6.41
C LEU A 53 3.01 -3.92 -7.59
N LEU A 54 2.47 -4.23 -8.77
CA LEU A 54 2.70 -3.48 -10.01
C LEU A 54 4.20 -3.23 -10.27
N ASP A 55 5.02 -4.28 -10.14
CA ASP A 55 6.49 -4.26 -10.24
C ASP A 55 7.24 -3.40 -9.21
N GLU A 56 6.56 -2.94 -8.17
CA GLU A 56 7.18 -2.34 -7.00
C GLU A 56 7.34 -3.39 -5.89
N LEU A 57 8.55 -3.51 -5.34
CA LEU A 57 8.82 -4.39 -4.20
C LEU A 57 8.37 -3.72 -2.90
N LEU A 58 7.44 -4.36 -2.20
CA LEU A 58 6.89 -3.91 -0.94
C LEU A 58 7.24 -4.89 0.19
N VAL A 59 7.34 -4.33 1.40
CA VAL A 59 7.47 -5.13 2.62
C VAL A 59 6.25 -4.88 3.48
N VAL A 60 5.47 -5.93 3.72
CA VAL A 60 4.29 -5.89 4.57
C VAL A 60 4.65 -6.45 5.94
N PHE A 61 4.35 -5.69 6.99
CA PHE A 61 4.65 -6.11 8.36
C PHE A 61 3.54 -5.66 9.30
N ARG A 62 3.37 -6.40 10.40
CA ARG A 62 2.46 -6.03 11.47
C ARG A 62 3.18 -5.10 12.44
N SER A 63 2.72 -3.86 12.55
CA SER A 63 3.25 -2.93 13.54
C SER A 63 2.72 -3.30 14.93
N ALA A 64 3.62 -3.54 15.88
CA ALA A 64 3.26 -3.69 17.29
C ALA A 64 2.94 -2.29 17.85
N ARG A 65 1.66 -1.90 17.84
CA ARG A 65 1.23 -0.70 18.56
C ARG A 65 1.23 -1.01 20.05
N THR A 66 2.34 -0.76 20.71
CA THR A 66 2.39 -0.69 22.17
C THR A 66 1.68 0.59 22.61
N ALA A 67 0.37 0.51 22.89
CA ALA A 67 -0.32 1.57 23.60
C ALA A 67 0.01 1.42 25.09
N ASN A 68 1.09 2.06 25.53
CA ASN A 68 1.34 2.29 26.95
C ASN A 68 0.50 3.51 27.35
N TRP A 69 -0.63 3.26 28.00
CA TRP A 69 -1.47 4.29 28.65
C TRP A 69 -0.83 4.73 29.97
#